data_AF-A0AA51F2I1-F1
#
_entry.id   AF-A0AA51F2I1-F1
#
_cell.length_a   1.000
_cell.length_b   1.000
_cell.length_c   1.000
_cell.angle_alpha   90.00
_cell.angle_beta   90.00
_cell.angle_gamma   90.00
#
_symmetry.space_group_name_H-M   'P 1'
#
loop_
_entity.id
_entity.type
_entity.pdbx_description
1 polymer ?
#
loop_
_entity_poly.entity_id
_entity_poly.type
_entity_poly.pdbx_seq_one_letter_code
_entity_poly.pdbx_strand_id
1 'polypeptide(L)' 'DHMLGWNIPEEHQDLVHDHWRAYPAVSKYWHYGLALIYFFLMLASISGNGIVIWIFST' A
#
# COMPACT_ATOMS: atom_id res chain seq x y z
N ASP A 1 1.01 18.39 14.11
CA ASP A 1 0.94 17.47 12.96
C ASP A 1 2.34 17.08 12.50
N HIS A 2 2.54 15.82 12.13
CA HIS A 2 3.83 15.33 11.62
C HIS A 2 3.91 15.48 10.11
N MET A 3 5.13 15.52 9.56
CA MET A 3 5.37 15.46 8.11
C MET A 3 5.34 14.02 7.61
N LEU A 4 5.09 13.82 6.32
CA LEU A 4 5.12 12.51 5.69
C LEU A 4 6.52 11.89 5.86
N GLY A 5 6.59 10.63 6.29
CA GLY A 5 7.85 9.94 6.56
C GLY A 5 8.45 10.17 7.96
N TRP A 6 7.73 10.83 8.88
CA TRP A 6 8.19 11.06 10.26
C TRP A 6 8.53 9.79 11.06
N ASN A 7 7.98 8.65 10.66
CA ASN A 7 8.13 7.36 11.34
C ASN A 7 9.22 6.46 10.73
N ILE A 8 9.99 6.98 9.76
CA ILE A 8 11.06 6.24 9.09
C ILE A 8 12.36 6.46 9.88
N PRO A 9 13.11 5.40 10.24
CA PRO A 9 14.43 5.53 10.88
C PRO A 9 15.38 6.41 10.07
N GLU A 10 16.28 7.12 10.74
CA GLU A 10 17.19 8.09 10.09
C GLU A 10 18.05 7.42 9.02
N GLU A 11 18.49 6.18 9.25
CA GLU A 11 19.25 5.36 8.29
C GLU A 11 18.48 4.98 7.01
N HIS A 12 17.19 5.27 6.93
CA HIS A 12 16.32 4.94 5.79
C HIS A 12 15.61 6.16 5.20
N GLN A 13 15.88 7.37 5.72
CA GLN A 13 15.24 8.60 5.28
C GLN A 13 15.59 8.95 3.82
N ASP A 14 16.79 8.57 3.38
CA ASP A 14 17.30 8.76 2.01
C ASP A 14 16.51 7.95 0.97
N LEU A 15 15.83 6.86 1.36
CA LEU A 15 14.97 6.07 0.48
C LEU A 15 13.71 6.84 0.04
N VAL A 16 13.32 7.88 0.77
CA VAL A 16 12.17 8.71 0.44
C VAL A 16 12.65 10.02 -0.16
N HIS A 17 12.31 10.27 -1.43
CA HIS A 17 12.69 11.50 -2.11
C HIS A 17 12.20 12.75 -1.35
N ASP A 18 13.04 13.80 -1.26
CA ASP A 18 12.79 15.01 -0.47
C ASP A 18 11.44 15.68 -0.78
N HIS A 19 11.04 15.67 -2.05
CA HIS A 19 9.71 16.13 -2.51
C HIS A 19 8.56 15.59 -1.64
N TRP A 20 8.58 14.31 -1.28
CA TRP A 20 7.49 13.68 -0.54
C TRP A 20 7.49 14.07 0.95
N ARG A 21 8.65 14.39 1.52
CA ARG A 21 8.79 14.81 2.93
C ARG A 21 8.28 16.23 3.18
N ALA A 22 8.01 17.00 2.12
CA ALA A 22 7.47 18.36 2.19
C ALA A 22 5.94 18.41 2.48
N TYR A 23 5.25 17.26 2.53
CA TYR A 23 3.81 17.20 2.76
C TYR A 23 3.47 16.77 4.20
N PRO A 24 2.35 17.23 4.78
CA PRO A 24 1.89 16.77 6.08
C PRO A 24 1.49 15.29 6.02
N ALA A 25 1.67 14.57 7.13
CA ALA A 25 1.23 13.19 7.27
C ALA A 25 -0.30 13.12 7.11
N VAL A 26 -0.75 12.17 6.29
CA VAL A 26 -2.19 11.96 6.06
C VAL A 26 -2.86 11.34 7.29
N SER A 27 -4.18 11.55 7.40
CA SER A 27 -4.97 10.91 8.45
C SER A 27 -4.94 9.38 8.33
N LYS A 28 -4.94 8.68 9.48
CA LYS A 28 -4.94 7.21 9.57
C LYS A 28 -6.07 6.55 8.79
N TYR A 29 -7.21 7.24 8.63
CA TYR A 29 -8.35 6.73 7.87
C TYR A 29 -8.01 6.45 6.39
N TRP A 30 -7.13 7.25 5.77
CA TRP A 30 -6.70 7.02 4.39
C TRP A 30 -5.85 5.76 4.25
N HIS A 31 -5.01 5.46 5.25
CA HIS A 31 -4.24 4.23 5.27
C HIS A 31 -5.16 3.00 5.39
N TYR A 32 -6.18 3.04 6.25
CA TYR A 32 -7.16 1.96 6.35
C TYR A 32 -8.00 1.79 5.08
N GLY A 33 -8.42 2.91 4.47
CA GLY A 33 -9.15 2.87 3.19
C GLY A 33 -8.34 2.22 2.07
N LEU A 34 -7.07 2.62 1.90
CA LEU A 34 -6.19 2.01 0.90
C LEU A 34 -5.92 0.53 1.20
N ALA A 35 -5.68 0.16 2.46
CA ALA A 35 -5.49 -1.25 2.84
C ALA A 35 -6.73 -2.11 2.49
N LEU A 36 -7.93 -1.59 2.74
CA LEU A 36 -9.18 -2.27 2.41
C LEU A 36 -9.35 -2.44 0.88
N ILE A 37 -9.03 -1.42 0.09
CA ILE A 37 -9.07 -1.50 -1.38
C ILE A 37 -8.09 -2.55 -1.88
N TYR A 38 -6.84 -2.53 -1.41
CA TYR A 38 -5.85 -3.54 -1.79
C TYR A 38 -6.25 -4.96 -1.38
N PHE A 39 -6.92 -5.12 -0.24
CA PHE A 39 -7.42 -6.42 0.20
C PHE A 39 -8.49 -6.98 -0.75
N PHE A 40 -9.47 -6.18 -1.16
CA PHE A 40 -10.46 -6.62 -2.15
C PHE A 40 -9.84 -6.91 -3.52
N LEU A 41 -8.90 -6.08 -3.97
CA LEU A 41 -8.16 -6.32 -5.20
C LEU A 41 -7.36 -7.63 -5.14
N MET A 42 -6.73 -7.92 -4.00
CA MET A 42 -6.02 -9.19 -3.77
C MET A 42 -6.97 -10.38 -3.80
N LEU A 43 -8.13 -10.31 -3.13
CA LEU A 43 -9.13 -11.39 -3.16
C LEU A 43 -9.64 -11.63 -4.58
N ALA A 44 -9.98 -10.56 -5.32
CA ALA A 44 -10.43 -10.66 -6.71
C ALA A 44 -9.33 -11.24 -7.61
N SER A 45 -8.08 -10.83 -7.42
CA SER A 45 -6.94 -11.34 -8.19
C SER A 45 -6.65 -12.81 -7.91
N ILE A 46 -6.53 -13.20 -6.64
CA ILE A 46 -6.24 -14.59 -6.26
C ILE A 46 -7.38 -15.52 -6.69
N SER A 47 -8.64 -15.13 -6.45
CA SER A 47 -9.79 -15.95 -6.85
C SER A 47 -9.94 -16.03 -8.36
N GLY A 48 -9.93 -14.90 -9.07
CA GLY A 48 -10.09 -14.86 -10.52
C GLY A 48 -8.97 -15.61 -11.25
N ASN A 49 -7.71 -15.30 -10.95
CA ASN A 49 -6.58 -15.97 -11.59
C ASN A 49 -6.45 -17.44 -11.12
N GLY A 50 -6.76 -17.73 -9.86
CA GLY A 50 -6.78 -19.09 -9.34
C GLY A 50 -7.81 -19.98 -10.04
N ILE A 51 -9.01 -19.45 -10.30
CA ILE A 51 -10.05 -20.14 -11.07
C ILE A 51 -9.60 -20.39 -12.51
N VAL A 52 -8.98 -19.39 -13.16
CA VAL A 52 -8.43 -19.56 -14.52
C VAL A 52 -7.39 -20.69 -14.55
N ILE A 53 -6.41 -20.66 -13.65
CA ILE A 53 -5.39 -21.70 -13.58
C ILE A 53 -6.04 -23.07 -13.34
N TRP A 54 -6.99 -23.16 -12.42
CA TRP A 54 -7.66 -24.43 -12.10
C TRP A 54 -8.42 -25.02 -13.29
N ILE A 55 -9.25 -24.22 -13.97
CA ILE A 55 -10.05 -24.67 -15.12
C ILE A 55 -9.17 -25.08 -16.29
N PHE A 56 -8.09 -24.35 -16.57
CA PHE A 56 -7.23 -24.64 -17.72
C PHE A 56 -6.14 -25.69 -17.43
N SER A 57 -5.97 -26.09 -16.17
CA SER A 57 -5.03 -27.16 -15.77
C SER A 57 -5.72 -28.49 -15.47
N THR A 58 -7.06 -28.53 -15.44
CA THR A 58 -7.87 -29.75 -15.24
C THR A 58 -8.54 -30.15 -16.54
#